data_AF-A0A0C9UWW7-F1
#
_entry.id   AF-A0A0C9UWW7-F1
#
_cell.length_a   1.000
_cell.length_b   1.000
_cell.length_c   1.000
_cell.angle_alpha   90.00
_cell.angle_beta   90.00
_cell.angle_gamma   90.00
#
_symmetry.space_group_name_H-M   'P 1'
#
loop_
_entity.id
_entity.type
_entity.pdbx_description
1 polymer ?
#
loop_
_entity_poly.entity_id
_entity_poly.type
_entity_poly.pdbx_seq_one_letter_code
_entity_poly.pdbx_strand_id
1 'polypeptide(L)'
;YLTSIYQAATNVVFALGPPAIVLGTSGNFVVLAKTGIATVPNSVITGNIGVSPVSATAITGFSLTEDSSGTFATSTQVVGRVFAADFTTPTPSNLGNAVLAMQAAFTDGNNRRTNAIINVGAGTLTGLTLAPGLYTWSTTV
;
A
#
# COMPACT_ATOMS: atom_id res chain seq x y z
N TYR A 1 62.32 -9.00 -3.29
CA TYR A 1 61.19 -9.17 -2.35
C TYR A 1 59.99 -8.46 -2.93
N LEU A 2 59.05 -9.19 -3.53
CA LEU A 2 57.82 -8.63 -4.09
C LEU A 2 56.75 -8.66 -2.99
N THR A 3 56.28 -7.49 -2.59
CA THR A 3 55.20 -7.30 -1.62
C THR A 3 53.87 -7.58 -2.29
N SER A 4 53.21 -8.68 -1.94
CA SER A 4 51.81 -8.93 -2.30
C SER A 4 50.91 -7.94 -1.58
N ILE A 5 50.29 -7.05 -2.35
CA ILE A 5 49.17 -6.21 -1.92
C ILE A 5 47.93 -7.11 -1.81
N TYR A 6 47.52 -7.45 -0.58
CA TYR A 6 46.19 -7.98 -0.33
C TYR A 6 45.18 -6.85 -0.52
N GLN A 7 44.52 -6.80 -1.68
CA GLN A 7 43.36 -5.95 -1.86
C GLN A 7 42.18 -6.67 -1.20
N ALA A 8 41.75 -6.17 -0.04
CA ALA A 8 40.50 -6.62 0.57
C ALA A 8 39.35 -6.16 -0.32
N ALA A 9 38.87 -7.04 -1.20
CA ALA A 9 37.60 -6.84 -1.87
C ALA A 9 36.51 -6.90 -0.80
N THR A 10 36.05 -5.74 -0.32
CA THR A 10 34.84 -5.68 0.48
C THR A 10 33.68 -6.01 -0.45
N ASN A 11 33.20 -7.26 -0.42
CA ASN A 11 31.93 -7.61 -1.04
C ASN A 11 30.85 -6.76 -0.35
N VAL A 12 30.43 -5.67 -1.01
CA VAL A 12 29.23 -4.94 -0.63
C VAL A 12 28.06 -5.81 -1.11
N VAL A 13 27.74 -6.84 -0.32
CA VAL A 13 26.47 -7.53 -0.46
C VAL A 13 25.42 -6.52 0.01
N PHE A 14 24.78 -5.82 -0.93
CA PHE A 14 23.48 -5.25 -0.62
C PHE A 14 22.61 -6.43 -0.21
N ALA A 15 22.24 -6.49 1.07
CA ALA A 15 21.28 -7.49 1.53
C ALA A 15 20.04 -7.32 0.65
N LEU A 16 19.77 -8.30 -0.22
CA LEU A 16 18.52 -8.31 -0.98
C LEU A 16 17.42 -8.48 0.05
N GLY A 17 16.52 -7.50 0.14
CA GLY A 17 15.33 -7.60 0.99
C GLY A 17 14.48 -8.81 0.59
N PRO A 18 13.43 -9.12 1.38
CA PRO A 18 12.48 -10.15 0.98
C PRO A 18 11.88 -9.82 -0.41
N PRO A 19 11.41 -10.83 -1.17
CA PRO A 19 10.72 -10.59 -2.45
C PRO A 19 9.60 -9.56 -2.30
N ALA A 20 9.31 -8.78 -3.34
CA ALA A 20 8.20 -7.82 -3.28
C ALA A 20 6.87 -8.50 -2.89
N ILE A 21 6.00 -7.79 -2.17
CA ILE A 21 4.63 -8.24 -1.92
C ILE A 21 3.81 -8.01 -3.20
N VAL A 22 3.14 -9.06 -3.68
CA VAL A 22 2.29 -8.96 -4.87
C VAL A 22 0.95 -8.38 -4.49
N LEU A 23 0.67 -7.15 -4.93
CA LEU A 23 -0.58 -6.44 -4.62
C LEU A 23 -1.78 -6.94 -5.45
N GLY A 24 -1.54 -7.62 -6.57
CA GLY A 24 -2.59 -7.99 -7.52
C GLY A 24 -3.39 -6.76 -7.98
N THR A 25 -4.71 -6.91 -8.09
CA THR A 25 -5.61 -5.83 -8.52
C THR A 25 -5.75 -4.68 -7.51
N SER A 26 -5.34 -4.88 -6.25
CA SER A 26 -5.30 -3.78 -5.27
C SER A 26 -4.26 -2.71 -5.62
N GLY A 27 -3.21 -3.08 -6.39
CA GLY A 27 -2.19 -2.15 -6.87
C GLY A 27 -2.70 -1.11 -7.88
N ASN A 28 -3.94 -1.23 -8.37
CA ASN A 28 -4.57 -0.23 -9.22
C ASN A 28 -5.14 0.98 -8.45
N PHE A 29 -5.06 0.95 -7.12
CA PHE A 29 -5.62 1.97 -6.22
C PHE A 29 -4.53 2.57 -5.35
N VAL A 30 -4.56 3.89 -5.21
CA VAL A 30 -3.70 4.61 -4.24
C VAL A 30 -4.31 4.57 -2.83
N VAL A 31 -5.64 4.49 -2.74
CA VAL A 31 -6.36 4.23 -1.48
C VAL A 31 -7.46 3.19 -1.75
N LEU A 32 -7.42 2.07 -1.03
CA LEU A 32 -8.46 1.05 -1.06
C LEU A 32 -8.86 0.72 0.38
N ALA A 33 -10.14 0.85 0.71
CA ALA A 33 -10.63 0.65 2.07
C ALA A 33 -11.90 -0.20 2.11
N LYS A 34 -12.11 -0.92 3.22
CA LYS A 34 -13.33 -1.73 3.40
C LYS A 34 -14.50 -0.95 4.00
N THR A 35 -14.22 0.07 4.79
CA THR A 35 -15.21 0.72 5.66
C THR A 35 -15.49 2.18 5.33
N GLY A 36 -14.58 2.88 4.65
CA GLY A 36 -14.78 4.27 4.23
C GLY A 36 -13.47 5.01 3.99
N ILE A 37 -13.57 6.18 3.37
CA ILE A 37 -12.47 7.13 3.15
C ILE A 37 -13.00 8.53 3.46
N ALA A 38 -12.28 9.32 4.24
CA ALA A 38 -12.68 10.67 4.60
C ALA A 38 -11.54 11.66 4.32
N THR A 39 -11.88 12.91 3.99
CA THR A 39 -10.91 13.99 3.77
C THR A 39 -11.37 15.26 4.49
N VAL A 40 -10.54 15.74 5.41
CA VAL A 40 -10.66 17.05 6.10
C VAL A 40 -9.25 17.50 6.53
N PRO A 41 -8.75 18.67 6.08
CA PRO A 41 -9.27 19.52 5.00
C PRO A 41 -9.11 18.84 3.62
N ASN A 42 -9.38 19.56 2.53
CA ASN A 42 -9.24 19.02 1.18
C ASN A 42 -7.84 18.45 0.92
N SER A 43 -7.79 17.27 0.32
CA SER A 43 -6.58 16.55 -0.06
C SER A 43 -6.27 16.71 -1.56
N VAL A 44 -5.04 16.36 -1.95
CA VAL A 44 -4.63 16.19 -3.35
C VAL A 44 -4.17 14.75 -3.54
N ILE A 45 -4.93 13.97 -4.27
CA ILE A 45 -4.71 12.54 -4.49
C ILE A 45 -4.43 12.31 -5.98
N THR A 46 -3.37 11.58 -6.30
CA THR A 46 -3.08 11.12 -7.67
C THR A 46 -3.19 9.61 -7.71
N GLY A 47 -4.13 9.10 -8.51
CA GLY A 47 -4.49 7.69 -8.57
C GLY A 47 -5.93 7.42 -8.13
N ASN A 48 -6.38 6.18 -8.35
CA ASN A 48 -7.75 5.78 -8.06
C ASN A 48 -7.96 5.52 -6.57
N ILE A 49 -9.15 5.84 -6.06
CA ILE A 49 -9.57 5.47 -4.72
C ILE A 49 -10.81 4.57 -4.77
N GLY A 50 -10.95 3.66 -3.81
CA GLY A 50 -12.04 2.70 -3.82
C GLY A 50 -12.51 2.27 -2.43
N VAL A 51 -13.81 2.01 -2.31
CA VAL A 51 -14.40 1.38 -1.11
C VAL A 51 -15.24 0.14 -1.47
N SER A 52 -15.06 -0.95 -0.73
CA SER A 52 -15.89 -2.16 -0.85
C SER A 52 -15.75 -3.06 0.38
N PRO A 53 -16.83 -3.60 0.96
CA PRO A 53 -18.18 -3.72 0.38
C PRO A 53 -19.12 -2.53 0.65
N VAL A 54 -18.65 -1.48 1.31
CA VAL A 54 -19.50 -0.30 1.60
C VAL A 54 -19.77 0.54 0.35
N SER A 55 -20.84 1.34 0.41
CA SER A 55 -21.29 2.24 -0.63
C SER A 55 -20.48 3.54 -0.71
N ALA A 56 -20.71 4.32 -1.78
CA ALA A 56 -20.08 5.62 -2.02
C ALA A 56 -20.35 6.64 -0.90
N THR A 57 -21.44 6.47 -0.15
CA THR A 57 -21.76 7.28 1.04
C THR A 57 -20.70 7.22 2.14
N ALA A 58 -19.86 6.17 2.18
CA ALA A 58 -18.73 6.06 3.09
C ALA A 58 -17.48 6.84 2.62
N ILE A 59 -17.53 7.45 1.43
CA ILE A 59 -16.50 8.35 0.90
C ILE A 59 -16.94 9.79 1.18
N THR A 60 -16.43 10.39 2.26
CA THR A 60 -16.93 11.65 2.81
C THR A 60 -15.95 12.80 2.62
N GLY A 61 -16.45 14.02 2.39
CA GLY A 61 -15.63 15.22 2.20
C GLY A 61 -15.06 15.41 0.78
N PHE A 62 -15.31 14.48 -0.14
CA PHE A 62 -14.76 14.54 -1.50
C PHE A 62 -15.63 15.29 -2.51
N SER A 63 -16.87 15.66 -2.17
CA SER A 63 -17.84 16.26 -3.10
C SER A 63 -17.94 15.49 -4.42
N LEU A 64 -18.25 14.19 -4.31
CA LEU A 64 -18.26 13.28 -5.45
C LEU A 64 -19.29 13.69 -6.50
N THR A 65 -18.88 13.64 -7.77
CA THR A 65 -19.78 13.72 -8.92
C THR A 65 -19.73 12.40 -9.67
N GLU A 66 -20.85 11.68 -9.67
CA GLU A 66 -20.97 10.40 -10.38
C GLU A 66 -20.89 10.62 -11.90
N ASP A 67 -20.17 9.74 -12.59
CA ASP A 67 -20.10 9.74 -14.05
C ASP A 67 -21.42 9.27 -14.65
N SER A 68 -21.72 9.72 -15.87
CA SER A 68 -22.90 9.30 -16.64
C SER A 68 -23.04 7.78 -16.82
N SER A 69 -21.94 7.02 -16.78
CA SER A 69 -21.95 5.56 -16.83
C SER A 69 -22.47 4.92 -15.54
N GLY A 70 -22.46 5.66 -14.43
CA GLY A 70 -22.69 5.16 -13.08
C GLY A 70 -21.64 4.17 -12.57
N THR A 71 -20.51 3.99 -13.28
CA THR A 71 -19.47 3.01 -12.91
C THR A 71 -18.36 3.58 -12.03
N PHE A 72 -18.22 4.90 -11.98
CA PHE A 72 -17.27 5.60 -11.12
C PHE A 72 -17.78 7.01 -10.82
N ALA A 73 -17.11 7.69 -9.89
CA ALA A 73 -17.28 9.09 -9.61
C ALA A 73 -15.95 9.85 -9.74
N THR A 74 -16.02 11.18 -9.77
CA THR A 74 -14.89 12.09 -9.81
C THR A 74 -14.92 13.06 -8.63
N SER A 75 -13.78 13.66 -8.33
CA SER A 75 -13.62 14.71 -7.33
C SER A 75 -12.49 15.65 -7.77
N THR A 76 -12.61 16.94 -7.46
CA THR A 76 -11.51 17.91 -7.70
C THR A 76 -10.26 17.61 -6.87
N GLN A 77 -10.39 16.78 -5.83
CA GLN A 77 -9.29 16.32 -4.97
C GLN A 77 -8.57 15.09 -5.54
N VAL A 78 -9.11 14.45 -6.58
CA VAL A 78 -8.61 13.16 -7.09
C VAL A 78 -8.29 13.27 -8.58
N VAL A 79 -7.00 13.23 -8.90
CA VAL A 79 -6.50 13.01 -10.27
C VAL A 79 -6.57 11.50 -10.55
N GLY A 80 -7.77 11.03 -10.86
CA GLY A 80 -8.10 9.61 -10.99
C GLY A 80 -9.61 9.37 -10.93
N ARG A 81 -10.02 8.13 -10.66
CA ARG A 81 -11.42 7.75 -10.48
C ARG A 81 -11.70 7.30 -9.05
N VAL A 82 -12.92 7.58 -8.61
CA VAL A 82 -13.48 7.11 -7.34
C VAL A 82 -14.40 5.94 -7.63
N PHE A 83 -14.26 4.84 -6.90
CA PHE A 83 -15.06 3.63 -7.09
C PHE A 83 -15.72 3.20 -5.78
N ALA A 84 -16.96 2.71 -5.85
CA ALA A 84 -17.69 2.19 -4.70
C ALA A 84 -18.49 0.94 -5.06
N ALA A 85 -18.85 0.14 -4.04
CA ALA A 85 -19.50 -1.16 -4.25
C ALA A 85 -20.96 -1.07 -4.74
N ASP A 86 -21.60 0.09 -4.59
CA ASP A 86 -22.96 0.39 -5.04
C ASP A 86 -23.03 0.98 -6.45
N PHE A 87 -21.87 1.20 -7.10
CA PHE A 87 -21.82 1.63 -8.49
C PHE A 87 -22.20 0.52 -9.47
N THR A 88 -22.49 0.93 -10.70
CA THR A 88 -22.93 0.04 -11.78
C THR A 88 -21.83 -0.97 -12.16
N THR A 89 -22.25 -2.17 -12.56
CA THR A 89 -21.38 -3.23 -13.11
C THR A 89 -20.49 -2.67 -14.24
N PRO A 90 -19.18 -3.03 -14.27
CA PRO A 90 -18.51 -4.11 -13.53
C PRO A 90 -17.85 -3.69 -12.20
N THR A 91 -18.08 -2.47 -11.71
CA THR A 91 -17.35 -1.90 -10.57
C THR A 91 -17.42 -2.74 -9.28
N PRO A 92 -18.59 -3.26 -8.85
CA PRO A 92 -18.67 -4.02 -7.60
C PRO A 92 -17.80 -5.29 -7.62
N SER A 93 -17.82 -6.03 -8.73
CA SER A 93 -17.01 -7.26 -8.89
C SER A 93 -15.51 -6.94 -8.93
N ASN A 94 -15.11 -5.90 -9.68
CA ASN A 94 -13.73 -5.46 -9.76
C ASN A 94 -13.18 -5.01 -8.39
N LEU A 95 -13.97 -4.26 -7.61
CA LEU A 95 -13.60 -3.87 -6.25
C LEU A 95 -13.54 -5.07 -5.30
N GLY A 96 -14.48 -6.01 -5.40
CA GLY A 96 -14.42 -7.26 -4.63
C GLY A 96 -13.10 -8.00 -4.86
N ASN A 97 -12.67 -8.14 -6.11
CA ASN A 97 -11.39 -8.74 -6.46
C ASN A 97 -10.20 -7.94 -5.91
N ALA A 98 -10.23 -6.61 -5.98
CA ALA A 98 -9.19 -5.75 -5.41
C ALA A 98 -9.07 -5.92 -3.88
N VAL A 99 -10.20 -5.99 -3.17
CA VAL A 99 -10.21 -6.20 -1.71
C VAL A 99 -9.71 -7.60 -1.34
N LEU A 100 -10.02 -8.63 -2.14
CA LEU A 100 -9.43 -9.97 -1.95
C LEU A 100 -7.92 -9.97 -2.18
N ALA A 101 -7.43 -9.28 -3.22
CA ALA A 101 -6.01 -9.15 -3.48
C ALA A 101 -5.28 -8.39 -2.34
N MET A 102 -5.90 -7.33 -1.80
CA MET A 102 -5.39 -6.62 -0.62
C MET A 102 -5.25 -7.54 0.60
N GLN A 103 -6.27 -8.38 0.87
CA GLN A 103 -6.23 -9.34 1.99
C GLN A 103 -5.11 -10.40 1.79
N ALA A 104 -4.93 -10.88 0.57
CA ALA A 104 -3.85 -11.81 0.24
C ALA A 104 -2.47 -11.16 0.44
N ALA A 105 -2.26 -9.93 -0.03
CA ALA A 105 -1.03 -9.17 0.14
C ALA A 105 -0.71 -8.90 1.62
N PHE A 106 -1.70 -8.50 2.41
CA PHE A 106 -1.56 -8.32 3.86
C PHE A 106 -1.17 -9.63 4.56
N THR A 107 -1.81 -10.74 4.18
CA THR A 107 -1.53 -12.07 4.74
C THR A 107 -0.13 -12.55 4.38
N ASP A 108 0.34 -12.34 3.15
CA ASP A 108 1.73 -12.62 2.75
C ASP A 108 2.70 -11.82 3.65
N GLY A 109 2.55 -10.49 3.70
CA GLY A 109 3.41 -9.63 4.51
C GLY A 109 3.50 -10.07 5.98
N ASN A 110 2.36 -10.32 6.62
CA ASN A 110 2.30 -10.70 8.05
C ASN A 110 2.90 -12.07 8.36
N ASN A 111 2.94 -12.97 7.39
CA ASN A 111 3.46 -14.32 7.56
C ASN A 111 4.97 -14.44 7.31
N ARG A 112 5.62 -13.37 6.83
CA ARG A 112 7.07 -13.38 6.61
C ARG A 112 7.84 -13.41 7.93
N ARG A 113 8.83 -14.30 8.01
CA ARG A 113 9.67 -14.52 9.20
C ARG A 113 11.16 -14.65 8.88
N THR A 114 11.50 -15.09 7.68
CA THR A 114 12.88 -15.38 7.27
C THR A 114 13.75 -14.13 7.34
N ASN A 115 14.86 -14.21 8.07
CA ASN A 115 15.84 -13.13 8.24
C ASN A 115 15.25 -11.81 8.77
N ALA A 116 14.22 -11.90 9.63
CA ALA A 116 13.62 -10.71 10.25
C ALA A 116 14.60 -10.03 11.22
N ILE A 117 14.71 -8.71 11.11
CA ILE A 117 15.39 -7.84 12.07
C ILE A 117 14.33 -7.38 13.08
N ILE A 118 14.54 -7.73 14.35
CA ILE A 118 13.50 -7.63 15.37
C ILE A 118 13.72 -6.38 16.23
N ASN A 119 12.64 -5.63 16.48
CA ASN A 119 12.54 -4.54 17.46
C ASN A 119 13.60 -3.43 17.31
N VAL A 120 13.94 -3.06 16.07
CA VAL A 120 14.88 -1.95 15.80
C VAL A 120 14.37 -0.66 16.44
N GLY A 121 15.27 0.05 17.15
CA GLY A 121 14.96 1.31 17.83
C GLY A 121 13.93 1.18 18.97
N ALA A 122 13.58 -0.04 19.40
CA ALA A 122 12.50 -0.29 20.37
C ALA A 122 11.18 0.42 20.00
N GLY A 123 10.90 0.57 18.70
CA GLY A 123 9.73 1.28 18.18
C GLY A 123 9.98 2.75 17.83
N THR A 124 11.09 3.37 18.24
CA THR A 124 11.43 4.74 17.78
C THR A 124 12.37 4.69 16.59
N LEU A 125 11.89 5.09 15.41
CA LEU A 125 12.68 5.07 14.17
C LEU A 125 13.33 6.42 13.81
N THR A 126 13.09 7.45 14.60
CA THR A 126 13.65 8.80 14.36
C THR A 126 15.18 8.76 14.28
N GLY A 127 15.73 9.27 13.18
CA GLY A 127 17.18 9.35 12.96
C GLY A 127 17.86 8.04 12.54
N LEU A 128 17.11 6.93 12.41
CA LEU A 128 17.67 5.66 11.95
C LEU A 128 17.67 5.59 10.42
N THR A 129 18.73 4.99 9.85
CA THR A 129 18.75 4.56 8.45
C THR A 129 18.46 3.07 8.40
N LEU A 130 17.34 2.69 7.78
CA LEU A 130 16.95 1.29 7.62
C LEU A 130 17.55 0.73 6.33
N ALA A 131 18.44 -0.25 6.46
CA ALA A 131 18.93 -1.01 5.31
C ALA A 131 17.80 -1.88 4.71
N PRO A 132 17.90 -2.34 3.45
CA PRO A 132 16.92 -3.26 2.89
C PRO A 132 16.78 -4.53 3.76
N GLY A 133 15.55 -4.93 4.07
CA GLY A 133 15.31 -6.08 4.94
C GLY A 133 13.85 -6.26 5.36
N LEU A 134 13.60 -7.31 6.13
CA LEU A 134 12.33 -7.55 6.81
C LEU A 134 12.45 -7.07 8.26
N TYR A 135 11.56 -6.17 8.69
CA TYR A 135 11.57 -5.65 10.06
C TYR A 135 10.27 -6.03 10.77
N THR A 136 10.38 -6.45 12.02
CA THR A 136 9.23 -6.83 12.84
C THR A 136 9.30 -6.20 14.23
N TRP A 137 8.13 -5.84 14.75
CA TRP A 137 7.98 -5.31 16.10
C TRP A 137 6.79 -6.00 16.79
N SER A 138 6.93 -6.26 18.09
CA SER A 138 5.84 -6.77 18.93
C SER A 138 5.06 -5.65 19.64
N THR A 139 5.45 -4.40 19.43
CA THR A 139 4.83 -3.19 19.99
C THR A 139 4.56 -2.19 18.87
N THR A 140 3.83 -1.13 19.20
CA THR A 140 3.73 0.04 18.32
C THR A 140 5.11 0.63 18.01
N VAL A 141 5.21 1.14 16.79
CA VAL A 141 6.38 1.79 16.17
C VAL A 141 5.92 3.15 15.64
#